data_AF-A0A9E2L7T0-F1
#
_entry.id   AF-A0A9E2L7T0-F1
#
_cell.length_a   1.000
_cell.length_b   1.000
_cell.length_c   1.000
_cell.angle_alpha   90.00
_cell.angle_beta   90.00
_cell.angle_gamma   90.00
#
_symmetry.space_group_name_H-M   'P 1'
#
loop_
_entity.id
_entity.type
_entity.pdbx_description
1 polymer ?
#
loop_
_entity_poly.entity_id
_entity_poly.type
_entity_poly.pdbx_seq_one_letter_code
_entity_poly.pdbx_strand_id
1 'polypeptide(L)' 'MTDSSQQPIFRVDKYQAYEEEAVLFEQYSILMYGSEKLCCTRPEMEQLSNLIQRALNDRKEAEHGNR' A
#
# COMPACT_ATOMS: atom_id res chain seq x y z
N MET A 1 0.48 29.80 11.09
CA MET A 1 -0.68 29.00 11.55
C MET A 1 -0.66 27.69 10.79
N THR A 2 0.05 26.70 11.31
CA THR A 2 0.12 25.35 10.74
C THR A 2 -0.92 24.50 11.46
N ASP A 3 -2.14 24.43 10.92
CA ASP A 3 -3.09 23.44 11.42
C ASP A 3 -4.09 23.06 10.32
N SER A 4 -3.82 21.91 9.71
CA SER A 4 -4.88 21.06 9.18
C SER A 4 -4.34 19.64 9.21
N SER A 5 -4.85 18.90 10.18
CA SER A 5 -4.98 17.45 10.25
C SER A 5 -5.43 16.80 8.93
N GLN A 6 -4.59 16.79 7.90
CA GLN A 6 -4.82 15.91 6.75
C GLN A 6 -4.60 14.48 7.21
N GLN A 7 -5.70 13.82 7.56
CA GLN A 7 -5.70 12.38 7.68
C GLN A 7 -5.19 11.80 6.36
N PRO A 8 -4.22 10.87 6.40
CA PRO A 8 -3.69 10.29 5.19
C PRO A 8 -4.84 9.61 4.42
N ILE A 9 -4.96 9.93 3.12
CA ILE A 9 -6.01 9.39 2.24
C ILE A 9 -5.99 7.86 2.26
N PHE A 10 -4.78 7.29 2.37
CA PHE A 10 -4.54 5.86 2.52
C PHE A 10 -3.86 5.57 3.86
N ARG A 11 -4.36 4.56 4.58
CA ARG A 11 -3.71 3.99 5.76
C ARG A 11 -3.44 2.52 5.49
N VAL A 12 -2.29 2.02 5.93
CA VAL A 12 -1.98 0.59 5.87
C VAL A 12 -1.87 0.08 7.29
N ASP A 13 -2.80 -0.79 7.68
CA ASP A 13 -2.78 -1.48 8.96
C ASP A 13 -2.12 -2.84 8.78
N LYS A 14 -1.24 -3.21 9.72
CA LYS A 14 -0.54 -4.49 9.74
C LYS A 14 -1.06 -5.32 10.91
N TYR A 15 -1.48 -6.53 10.62
CA TYR A 15 -1.91 -7.53 11.59
C TYR A 15 -0.93 -8.71 11.57
N GLN A 16 -0.49 -9.11 12.75
CA GLN A 16 0.34 -10.29 12.94
C GLN A 16 -0.27 -11.15 14.02
N ALA A 17 -0.43 -12.44 13.73
CA ALA A 17 -0.73 -13.44 14.73
C ALA A 17 0.51 -14.27 15.03
N TYR A 18 0.66 -14.62 16.30
CA TYR A 18 1.77 -15.42 16.80
C TYR A 18 1.21 -16.70 17.42
N GLU A 19 1.92 -17.80 17.21
CA GLU A 19 1.73 -19.04 17.94
C GLU A 19 3.07 -19.35 18.64
N GLU A 20 3.04 -19.36 19.97
CA GLU A 20 4.24 -19.36 20.82
C GLU A 20 5.18 -18.18 20.49
N GLU A 21 6.33 -18.47 19.86
CA GLU A 21 7.33 -17.48 19.42
C GLU A 21 7.39 -17.34 17.88
N ALA A 22 6.55 -18.08 17.15
CA ALA A 22 6.51 -18.06 15.69
C ALA A 22 5.37 -17.18 15.17
N VAL A 23 5.60 -16.49 14.04
CA VAL A 23 4.55 -15.77 13.32
C VAL A 23 3.67 -16.79 12.59
N LEU A 24 2.41 -16.92 13.00
CA LEU A 24 1.42 -17.80 12.38
C LEU A 24 0.93 -17.22 11.04
N PHE A 25 0.61 -15.91 11.02
CA PHE A 25 0.31 -15.19 9.79
C PHE A 25 0.57 -13.69 9.91
N GLU A 26 0.81 -13.05 8.76
CA GLU A 26 0.93 -11.61 8.59
C GLU A 26 -0.05 -11.16 7.50
N GLN A 27 -0.86 -10.14 7.81
CA GLN A 27 -1.85 -9.58 6.90
C GLN A 27 -1.79 -8.04 6.94
N TYR A 28 -2.10 -7.44 5.81
CA TYR A 28 -2.16 -6.00 5.60
C TYR A 28 -3.55 -5.59 5.14
N SER A 29 -4.12 -4.58 5.78
CA SER A 29 -5.33 -3.91 5.34
C SER A 29 -4.99 -2.52 4.83
N ILE A 30 -5.32 -2.23 3.57
CA ILE A 30 -5.24 -0.88 3.00
C ILE A 30 -6.62 -0.24 3.16
N LEU A 31 -6.67 0.85 3.90
CA LEU A 31 -7.86 1.66 4.10
C LEU A 31 -7.78 2.94 3.28
N MET A 32 -8.91 3.33 2.70
CA MET A 32 -9.08 4.62 2.04
C MET A 32 -10.22 5.36 2.72
N TYR A 33 -9.96 6.58 3.22
CA TYR A 33 -10.92 7.34 4.04
C TYR A 33 -11.52 6.51 5.20
N GLY A 34 -10.71 5.66 5.83
CA GLY A 34 -11.12 4.79 6.94
C GLY A 34 -11.97 3.58 6.54
N SER A 35 -12.31 3.40 5.25
CA SER A 35 -12.95 2.18 4.75
C SER A 35 -11.89 1.21 4.24
N GLU A 36 -11.95 -0.05 4.67
CA GLU A 36 -11.09 -1.10 4.12
C GLU A 36 -11.35 -1.27 2.62
N LYS A 37 -10.27 -1.24 1.83
CA LYS A 37 -10.31 -1.41 0.37
C LYS A 37 -9.63 -2.68 -0.10
N LEU A 38 -8.61 -3.14 0.64
CA LEU A 38 -7.87 -4.33 0.29
C LEU A 38 -7.32 -5.00 1.54
N CYS A 39 -7.52 -6.32 1.62
CA CYS A 39 -6.85 -7.21 2.56
C CYS A 39 -5.87 -8.08 1.76
N CYS A 40 -4.61 -8.14 2.18
CA CYS A 40 -3.59 -8.91 1.45
C CYS A 40 -2.45 -9.37 2.36
N THR A 41 -1.72 -10.39 1.92
CA THR A 41 -0.45 -10.82 2.50
C THR A 41 0.69 -9.89 2.07
N ARG A 42 1.86 -9.99 2.72
CA ARG A 42 3.06 -9.22 2.31
C ARG A 42 3.42 -9.43 0.84
N PRO A 43 3.53 -10.66 0.30
CA PRO A 43 3.92 -10.85 -1.10
C PRO A 43 2.94 -10.20 -2.09
N GLU A 44 1.64 -10.26 -1.80
CA GLU A 44 0.60 -9.62 -2.61
C GLU A 44 0.72 -8.09 -2.58
N MET A 45 1.00 -7.51 -1.39
CA MET A 45 1.23 -6.07 -1.25
C MET A 45 2.47 -5.61 -2.03
N GLU A 46 3.57 -6.37 -1.97
CA GLU A 46 4.80 -6.08 -2.71
C GLU A 46 4.57 -6.17 -4.23
N GLN A 47 3.83 -7.20 -4.67
CA GLN A 47 3.44 -7.35 -6.07
C GLN A 47 2.59 -6.16 -6.54
N LEU A 48 1.60 -5.74 -5.77
CA LEU A 48 0.75 -4.58 -6.09
C LEU A 48 1.59 -3.29 -6.19
N SER A 49 2.48 -3.06 -5.23
CA SER A 49 3.38 -1.91 -5.25
C SER A 49 4.22 -1.87 -6.53
N ASN A 50 4.77 -3.02 -6.94
CA ASN A 50 5.54 -3.14 -8.18
C ASN A 50 4.71 -2.86 -9.43
N LEU A 51 3.46 -3.34 -9.49
CA LEU A 51 2.55 -3.07 -10.61
C LEU A 51 2.20 -1.58 -10.71
N ILE A 52 1.90 -0.93 -9.58
CA ILE A 52 1.62 0.52 -9.54
C ILE A 52 2.86 1.29 -10.01
N GLN A 53 4.04 0.95 -9.50
CA GLN A 53 5.28 1.63 -9.86
C GLN A 53 5.57 1.52 -11.37
N ARG A 54 5.37 0.34 -11.97
CA ARG A 54 5.51 0.14 -13.42
C ARG A 54 4.53 1.00 -14.19
N ALA A 55 3.24 0.95 -13.87
CA ALA A 55 2.22 1.75 -14.55
C ALA A 55 2.50 3.26 -14.47
N LEU A 56 3.00 3.74 -13.31
CA LEU A 56 3.39 5.14 -13.15
C LEU A 56 4.63 5.51 -13.96
N ASN A 57 5.59 4.61 -14.09
CA ASN A 57 6.79 4.82 -14.90
C ASN A 57 6.46 4.80 -16.40
N ASP A 58 5.64 3.86 -16.87
CA ASP A 58 5.18 3.78 -18.27
C ASP A 58 4.48 5.09 -18.67
N ARG A 59 3.67 5.67 -17.76
CA ARG A 59 3.03 6.98 -18.01
C ARG A 59 4.05 8.11 -18.16
N LYS A 60 5.11 8.13 -17.34
CA LYS A 60 6.18 9.13 -17.46
C LYS A 60 6.95 8.98 -18.78
N GLU A 61 7.19 7.75 -19.23
CA GLU A 61 7.83 7.50 -20.52
C GLU A 61 6.94 7.96 -21.69
N ALA A 62 5.63 7.77 -21.62
CA ALA A 62 4.71 8.32 -22.62
C ALA A 62 4.68 9.86 -22.62
N GLU A 63 4.78 10.50 -21.46
CA GLU A 63 4.74 11.97 -21.31
C GLU A 63 6.09 12.65 -21.64
N HIS A 64 7.22 11.96 -21.47
CA HIS A 64 8.57 12.55 -21.58
C HIS A 64 9.56 11.79 -22.49
N GLY A 65 9.18 10.64 -23.04
CA GLY A 65 10.07 9.73 -23.78
C GLY A 65 10.19 9.99 -25.28
N ASN A 66 9.51 10.98 -25.84
CA ASN A 66 9.74 11.40 -27.23
C ASN A 66 10.97 12.32 -27.31
N ARG A 67 12.14 11.72 -27.50
CA ARG A 67 13.32 12.35 -28.10
C ARG A 67 13.80 11.51 -29.27
#